data_AF-A0AAQ0J1H8-F1
#
_entry.id   AF-A0AAQ0J1H8-F1
#
_cell.length_a   1.000
_cell.length_b   1.000
_cell.length_c   1.000
_cell.angle_alpha   90.00
_cell.angle_beta   90.00
_cell.angle_gamma   90.00
#
_symmetry.space_group_name_H-M   'P 1'
#
loop_
_entity.id
_entity.type
_entity.pdbx_description
1 polymer ?
#
loop_
_entity_poly.entity_id
_entity_poly.type
_entity_poly.pdbx_seq_one_letter_code
_entity_poly.pdbx_strand_id
1 'polypeptide(L)' 'MKYYLGLWLYSCFFCVLLCFLIGGTNSIFFYFKEGELLVPKGEVERAVIFGFIAGTSISIYFFVVSLFKKVKKQ' A
#
# COMPACT_ATOMS: atom_id res chain seq x y z
N MET A 1 -10.22 -7.66 18.38
CA MET A 1 -9.19 -6.61 18.12
C MET A 1 -7.89 -7.17 17.53
N LYS A 2 -7.27 -8.22 18.10
CA LYS A 2 -5.99 -8.78 17.59
C LYS A 2 -5.98 -9.12 16.09
N TYR A 3 -7.06 -9.69 15.56
CA TYR A 3 -7.19 -10.00 14.13
C TYR A 3 -7.20 -8.76 13.21
N TYR A 4 -7.77 -7.64 13.66
CA TYR A 4 -7.80 -6.41 12.86
C TYR A 4 -6.44 -5.71 12.80
N LEU A 5 -5.64 -5.79 13.88
CA LEU A 5 -4.27 -5.30 13.89
C LEU A 5 -3.36 -6.10 12.94
N GLY A 6 -3.50 -7.43 12.92
CA GLY A 6 -2.79 -8.28 11.96
C GLY A 6 -3.18 -7.96 10.51
N LEU A 7 -4.47 -7.76 10.24
CA LEU A 7 -4.97 -7.38 8.92
C LEU A 7 -4.45 -6.01 8.47
N TRP A 8 -4.36 -5.05 9.39
CA TRP A 8 -3.84 -3.71 9.12
C TRP A 8 -2.34 -3.73 8.78
N LEU A 9 -1.53 -4.39 9.60
CA LEU A 9 -0.10 -4.56 9.32
C LEU A 9 0.15 -5.29 7.99
N TYR A 10 -0.62 -6.35 7.72
CA TYR A 10 -0.53 -7.08 6.45
C TYR A 10 -0.89 -6.18 5.26
N SER A 11 -1.98 -5.39 5.36
CA SER A 11 -2.38 -4.46 4.29
C SER A 11 -1.36 -3.36 4.06
N CYS A 12 -0.82 -2.75 5.13
CA CYS A 12 0.23 -1.73 5.02
C CYS A 12 1.49 -2.30 4.36
N PHE A 13 1.96 -3.48 4.80
CA PHE A 13 3.15 -4.10 4.22
C PHE A 13 2.96 -4.48 2.75
N PHE A 14 1.79 -5.03 2.41
CA PHE A 14 1.43 -5.37 1.04
C PHE A 14 1.37 -4.14 0.12
N CYS A 15 0.78 -3.03 0.59
CA CYS A 15 0.73 -1.78 -0.18
C CYS A 15 2.11 -1.16 -0.40
N VAL A 16 2.98 -1.17 0.63
CA VAL A 16 4.37 -0.70 0.49
C VAL A 16 5.13 -1.56 -0.53
N LEU A 17 5.00 -2.89 -0.45
CA LEU A 17 5.61 -3.83 -1.41
C LEU A 17 5.13 -3.60 -2.84
N LEU A 18 3.82 -3.40 -3.04
CA LEU A 18 3.25 -3.10 -4.35
C LEU A 18 3.81 -1.79 -4.92
N CYS A 19 3.89 -0.73 -4.12
CA CYS A 19 4.49 0.53 -4.55
C CYS A 19 5.97 0.36 -4.93
N PHE A 20 6.71 -0.46 -4.19
CA PHE A 20 8.09 -0.80 -4.51
C PHE A 20 8.22 -1.62 -5.80
N LEU A 21 7.33 -2.58 -6.04
CA LEU A 21 7.32 -3.36 -7.27
C LEU A 21 7.00 -2.49 -8.49
N ILE A 22 6.02 -1.59 -8.37
CA ILE A 22 5.63 -0.69 -9.46
C ILE A 22 6.73 0.35 -9.72
N GLY A 23 7.25 1.01 -8.67
CA GLY A 23 8.36 1.97 -8.80
C GLY A 23 9.65 1.32 -9.28
N GLY A 24 9.98 0.13 -8.78
CA GLY A 24 11.12 -0.67 -9.22
C GLY A 24 10.99 -1.11 -10.67
N THR A 25 9.82 -1.60 -11.09
CA THR A 25 9.60 -1.99 -12.49
C THR A 25 9.67 -0.78 -13.42
N ASN A 26 9.09 0.35 -13.02
CA ASN A 26 9.17 1.59 -13.79
C ASN A 26 10.62 2.07 -13.93
N SER A 27 11.40 2.09 -12.85
CA SER A 27 12.81 2.51 -12.92
C SER A 27 13.66 1.58 -13.79
N ILE A 28 13.44 0.27 -13.75
CA ILE A 28 14.10 -0.69 -14.65
C ILE A 28 13.67 -0.45 -16.10
N PHE A 29 12.37 -0.25 -16.35
CA PHE A 29 11.85 0.00 -17.70
C PHE A 29 12.41 1.30 -18.30
N PHE A 30 12.45 2.38 -17.51
CA PHE A 30 13.05 3.65 -17.93
C PHE A 30 14.56 3.53 -18.16
N TYR A 31 15.29 2.76 -17.33
CA TYR A 31 16.70 2.49 -17.53
C TYR A 31 16.98 1.81 -18.89
N PHE A 32 16.18 0.82 -19.26
CA PHE A 32 16.29 0.17 -20.57
C PHE A 32 15.90 1.07 -21.75
N LYS A 33 15.05 2.07 -21.53
CA LYS A 33 14.49 2.90 -22.59
C LYS A 33 15.28 4.19 -22.85
N GLU A 34 15.77 4.84 -21.81
CA GLU A 34 16.41 6.16 -21.88
C GLU A 34 17.88 6.14 -21.40
N GLY A 35 18.34 5.04 -20.80
CA GLY A 35 19.73 4.89 -20.33
C GLY A 35 20.07 5.69 -19.07
N GLU A 36 19.14 6.51 -18.57
CA GLU A 36 19.31 7.30 -17.34
C GLU A 36 18.49 6.73 -16.17
N LEU A 37 19.18 6.48 -15.05
CA LEU A 37 18.55 6.13 -13.77
C LEU A 37 18.03 7.41 -13.10
N LEU A 38 16.88 7.90 -13.57
CA LEU A 38 16.11 8.93 -12.88
C LEU A 38 15.41 8.31 -11.67
N VAL A 39 16.17 8.03 -10.60
CA VAL A 39 15.60 7.67 -9.30
C VAL A 39 15.62 8.94 -8.44
N PRO A 40 14.56 9.75 -8.46
CA PRO A 40 14.49 10.96 -7.65
C PRO A 40 14.67 10.57 -6.17
N LYS A 41 15.66 11.19 -5.52
CA LYS A 41 15.90 11.06 -4.08
C LYS A 41 14.61 11.47 -3.34
N GLY A 42 13.87 10.48 -2.84
CA GLY A 42 12.57 10.68 -2.17
C GLY A 42 11.41 9.85 -2.75
N GLU A 43 11.60 9.09 -3.83
CA GLU A 43 10.57 8.16 -4.33
C GLU A 43 10.26 7.05 -3.32
N VAL A 44 11.30 6.52 -2.67
CA VAL A 44 11.16 5.49 -1.62
C VAL A 44 10.38 6.00 -0.42
N GLU A 45 10.69 7.21 0.07
CA GLU A 45 9.99 7.81 1.20
C GLU A 45 8.50 8.02 0.88
N ARG A 46 8.20 8.53 -0.32
CA ARG A 46 6.82 8.69 -0.79
C ARG A 46 6.10 7.35 -0.94
N ALA A 47 6.77 6.32 -1.44
CA ALA A 47 6.19 4.98 -1.56
C ALA A 47 5.83 4.38 -0.19
N VAL A 48 6.70 4.58 0.82
CA VAL A 48 6.44 4.11 2.19
C VAL A 48 5.26 4.86 2.82
N ILE A 49 5.24 6.19 2.72
CA ILE A 49 4.15 7.02 3.24
C ILE A 49 2.83 6.66 2.55
N PHE A 50 2.84 6.55 1.22
CA PHE A 50 1.65 6.18 0.45
C PHE A 50 1.16 4.78 0.79
N GLY A 51 2.06 3.81 0.96
CA GLY A 51 1.70 2.44 1.34
C GLY A 51 1.01 2.37 2.71
N PHE A 52 1.43 3.19 3.68
CA PHE A 52 0.76 3.30 4.97
C PHE A 52 -0.63 3.95 4.88
N ILE A 53 -0.78 5.01 4.08
CA ILE A 53 -2.07 5.67 3.85
C ILE A 53 -3.04 4.71 3.17
N ALA A 54 -2.59 3.99 2.14
CA ALA A 54 -3.38 3.01 1.43
C ALA A 54 -3.78 1.83 2.34
N GLY A 55 -2.83 1.26 3.07
CA GLY A 55 -3.10 0.15 4.00
C GLY A 55 -4.08 0.52 5.12
N THR A 56 -3.98 1.75 5.64
CA THR A 56 -4.93 2.30 6.61
C THR A 56 -6.31 2.47 6.01
N SER A 57 -6.41 3.00 4.79
CA SER A 57 -7.70 3.18 4.09
C SER A 57 -8.42 1.84 3.85
N ILE A 58 -7.69 0.82 3.39
CA ILE A 58 -8.23 -0.55 3.17
C ILE A 58 -8.75 -1.13 4.49
N SER A 59 -8.02 -0.94 5.57
CA SER A 59 -8.37 -1.48 6.88
C SER A 59 -9.60 -0.80 7.49
N ILE A 60 -9.71 0.52 7.32
CA ILE A 60 -10.92 1.28 7.70
C ILE A 60 -12.12 0.80 6.88
N TYR A 61 -11.98 0.65 5.57
CA TYR A 61 -13.05 0.13 4.72
C TYR A 61 -13.55 -1.24 5.19
N PHE A 62 -12.63 -2.18 5.44
CA PHE A 62 -12.97 -3.50 5.96
C PHE A 62 -13.67 -3.44 7.32
N PHE A 63 -13.21 -2.55 8.21
CA PHE A 63 -13.83 -2.34 9.52
C PHE A 63 -15.27 -1.80 9.38
N VAL A 64 -15.49 -0.78 8.55
CA VAL A 64 -16.81 -0.19 8.30
C VAL A 64 -17.76 -1.21 7.68
N VAL A 65 -17.34 -1.93 6.64
CA VAL A 65 -18.15 -2.99 6.01
C VAL A 65 -18.51 -4.09 7.02
N SER A 66 -17.56 -4.45 7.90
CA SER A 66 -17.81 -5.42 8.97
C SER A 66 -18.86 -4.92 9.96
N LEU A 67 -18.87 -3.62 10.30
CA LEU A 67 -19.90 -3.03 11.15
C LEU A 67 -21.27 -3.04 10.47
N PHE A 68 -21.35 -2.63 9.21
CA PHE A 68 -22.62 -2.67 8.45
C PHE A 68 -23.18 -4.08 8.34
N LYS A 69 -22.34 -5.09 8.10
CA LYS A 69 -22.77 -6.50 8.12
C LYS A 69 -23.30 -6.95 9.48
N LYS A 70 -22.74 -6.43 10.58
CA LYS A 70 -23.17 -6.76 11.93
C LYS A 70 -24.52 -6.10 12.25
N VAL A 71 -24.71 -4.85 11.83
CA VAL A 71 -25.98 -4.11 11.99
C VAL A 71 -27.10 -4.73 11.17
N LYS A 72 -26.84 -5.11 9.91
CA LYS A 72 -27.84 -5.76 9.04
C LYS A 72 -28.26 -7.17 9.50
N LYS A 73 -27.48 -7.79 10.38
CA LYS A 73 -27.73 -9.14 10.92
C LYS A 73 -28.47 -9.12 12.27
N GLN A 74 -28.59 -7.95 12.91
CA GLN A 74 -29.57 -7.71 13.97
C GLN A 74 -30.93 -7.36 13.36
#